data_AF-A0A7J2S609-F1
#
_entry.id   AF-A0A7J2S609-F1
#
_cell.length_a   1.000
_cell.length_b   1.000
_cell.length_c   1.000
_cell.angle_alpha   90.00
_cell.angle_beta   90.00
_cell.angle_gamma   90.00
#
_symmetry.space_group_name_H-M   'P 1'
#
loop_
_entity.id
_entity.type
_entity.pdbx_description
1 polymer ?
#
loop_
_entity_poly.entity_id
_entity_poly.type
_entity_poly.pdbx_seq_one_letter_code
_entity_poly.pdbx_strand_id
1 'polypeptide(L)'
;MKEIKTYENFPKGIALSSNLVAISIYAIGTCILAGFGIVLSTLYLLYCLWIEIRVLKGSCVDCYYYGKVCGFGKGKLCSLLFKKGEPQKFVEKEVSWSKILPDFMVFILPTVGGIIFLVREFSWLIVAMLTILLILSFVGNALIRGSVACKYCKQREIGCPAEKLFKKEGK
;
A
#
# COMPACT_ATOMS: atom_id res chain seq x y z
N MET A 1 -27.82 15.44 4.89
CA MET A 1 -26.41 15.04 4.67
C MET A 1 -26.07 14.01 5.73
N LYS A 2 -25.87 12.72 5.40
CA LYS A 2 -25.51 11.71 6.42
C LYS A 2 -24.08 12.01 6.89
N GLU A 3 -23.89 12.35 8.16
CA GLU A 3 -22.55 12.44 8.76
C GLU A 3 -21.84 11.10 8.55
N ILE A 4 -20.75 11.11 7.79
CA ILE A 4 -19.92 9.92 7.62
C ILE A 4 -19.11 9.79 8.92
N LYS A 5 -19.44 8.79 9.73
CA LYS A 5 -18.76 8.55 11.00
C LYS A 5 -17.27 8.25 10.77
N THR A 6 -16.39 9.20 11.06
CA THR A 6 -14.94 8.98 10.99
C THR A 6 -14.41 8.33 12.27
N TYR A 7 -13.32 7.56 12.14
CA TYR A 7 -12.69 6.88 13.27
C TYR A 7 -11.51 7.68 13.82
N GLU A 8 -11.51 7.94 15.12
CA GLU A 8 -10.33 8.46 15.84
C GLU A 8 -9.19 7.44 15.91
N ASN A 9 -9.56 6.19 16.22
CA ASN A 9 -8.70 5.01 16.11
C ASN A 9 -9.48 3.97 15.32
N PHE A 10 -8.87 3.42 14.27
CA PHE A 10 -9.47 2.34 13.54
C PHE A 10 -9.51 1.07 14.40
N PRO A 11 -10.58 0.25 14.29
CA PRO A 11 -10.60 -1.11 14.81
C PRO A 11 -9.36 -1.88 14.36
N LYS A 12 -8.68 -2.55 15.30
CA LYS A 12 -7.46 -3.31 15.02
C LYS A 12 -7.64 -4.36 13.92
N GLY A 13 -8.84 -4.94 13.80
CA GLY A 13 -9.17 -5.90 12.73
C GLY A 13 -9.03 -5.32 11.32
N ILE A 14 -9.36 -4.05 11.11
CA ILE A 14 -9.19 -3.37 9.81
C ILE A 14 -7.71 -3.14 9.51
N ALA A 15 -6.94 -2.71 10.50
CA ALA A 15 -5.50 -2.57 10.36
C ALA A 15 -4.84 -3.92 10.06
N LEU A 16 -5.27 -4.99 10.75
CA LEU A 16 -4.76 -6.34 10.56
C LEU A 16 -5.06 -6.86 9.15
N SER A 17 -6.32 -6.77 8.68
CA SER A 17 -6.68 -7.23 7.33
C SER A 17 -5.93 -6.45 6.25
N SER A 18 -5.73 -5.15 6.45
CA SER A 18 -4.96 -4.32 5.52
C SER A 18 -3.50 -4.75 5.42
N ASN A 19 -2.87 -5.08 6.55
CA ASN A 19 -1.50 -5.59 6.56
C ASN A 19 -1.41 -7.01 5.99
N LEU A 20 -2.39 -7.87 6.26
CA LEU A 20 -2.42 -9.22 5.69
C LEU A 20 -2.47 -9.20 4.17
N VAL A 21 -3.26 -8.29 3.57
CA VAL A 21 -3.28 -8.14 2.11
C VAL A 21 -1.91 -7.66 1.59
N ALA A 22 -1.30 -6.66 2.22
CA ALA A 22 0.01 -6.16 1.80
C ALA A 22 1.11 -7.24 1.92
N ILE A 23 1.18 -7.94 3.05
CA ILE A 23 2.13 -9.04 3.29
C ILE A 23 1.90 -10.17 2.29
N SER A 24 0.64 -10.52 1.98
CA SER A 24 0.35 -11.57 0.99
C SER A 24 0.85 -11.19 -0.41
N ILE A 25 0.67 -9.93 -0.82
CA ILE A 25 1.22 -9.42 -2.09
C ILE A 25 2.74 -9.56 -2.11
N TYR A 26 3.42 -9.13 -1.03
CA TYR A 26 4.88 -9.25 -0.93
C TYR A 26 5.35 -10.71 -0.94
N ALA A 27 4.67 -11.60 -0.20
CA ALA A 27 5.04 -13.00 -0.13
C ALA A 27 4.89 -13.69 -1.49
N ILE A 28 3.75 -13.49 -2.16
CA ILE A 28 3.50 -14.05 -3.50
C ILE A 28 4.52 -13.50 -4.51
N GLY A 29 4.78 -12.19 -4.50
CA GLY A 29 5.76 -11.60 -5.39
C GLY A 29 7.17 -12.14 -5.17
N THR A 30 7.55 -12.36 -3.91
CA THR A 30 8.82 -12.97 -3.50
C THR A 30 8.94 -14.40 -3.99
N CYS A 31 7.87 -15.21 -3.85
CA CYS A 31 7.81 -16.59 -4.32
C CYS A 31 7.94 -16.68 -5.85
N ILE A 32 7.27 -15.80 -6.60
CA ILE A 32 7.40 -15.75 -8.06
C ILE A 32 8.84 -15.42 -8.46
N LEU A 33 9.42 -14.38 -7.85
CA LEU A 33 10.77 -13.92 -8.20
C LEU A 33 11.88 -14.85 -7.70
N ALA A 34 11.61 -15.71 -6.71
CA ALA A 34 12.54 -16.76 -6.28
C ALA A 34 12.85 -17.77 -7.40
N GLY A 35 11.95 -17.93 -8.39
CA GLY A 35 12.21 -18.71 -9.60
C GLY A 35 13.39 -18.21 -10.44
N PHE A 36 13.81 -16.95 -10.26
CA PHE A 36 15.00 -16.37 -10.91
C PHE A 36 16.24 -16.37 -10.00
N GLY A 37 16.13 -16.95 -8.80
CA GLY A 37 17.21 -17.05 -7.82
C GLY A 37 17.00 -16.19 -6.57
N ILE A 38 17.70 -16.58 -5.50
CA ILE A 38 17.57 -15.98 -4.18
C ILE A 38 17.99 -14.50 -4.14
N VAL A 39 18.94 -14.10 -4.98
CA VAL A 39 19.44 -12.72 -5.04
C VAL A 39 18.31 -11.79 -5.47
N LEU A 40 17.58 -12.11 -6.55
CA LEU A 40 16.49 -11.27 -7.05
C LEU A 40 15.33 -11.20 -6.04
N SER A 41 14.98 -12.33 -5.45
CA SER A 41 13.95 -12.42 -4.41
C SER A 41 14.30 -11.54 -3.19
N THR A 42 15.56 -11.57 -2.76
CA THR A 42 16.07 -10.74 -1.65
C THR A 42 16.04 -9.26 -2.00
N LEU A 43 16.48 -8.88 -3.21
CA LEU A 43 16.43 -7.49 -3.68
C LEU A 43 14.98 -6.96 -3.72
N TYR A 44 14.02 -7.80 -4.14
CA TYR A 44 12.61 -7.46 -4.13
C TYR A 44 12.07 -7.24 -2.72
N LEU A 45 12.40 -8.11 -1.75
CA LEU A 45 12.01 -7.92 -0.36
C LEU A 45 12.57 -6.63 0.25
N LEU A 46 13.86 -6.34 -0.03
CA LEU A 46 14.49 -5.08 0.38
C LEU A 46 13.80 -3.88 -0.25
N TYR A 47 13.39 -3.99 -1.51
CA TYR A 47 12.61 -2.97 -2.20
C TYR A 47 11.25 -2.73 -1.52
N CYS A 48 10.49 -3.79 -1.22
CA CYS A 48 9.22 -3.69 -0.49
C CYS A 48 9.39 -3.03 0.89
N LEU A 49 10.44 -3.41 1.63
CA LEU A 49 10.76 -2.80 2.93
C LEU A 49 11.12 -1.32 2.78
N TRP A 50 11.89 -0.97 1.76
CA TRP A 50 12.24 0.42 1.46
C TRP A 50 10.99 1.26 1.15
N ILE A 51 10.04 0.72 0.38
CA ILE A 51 8.75 1.37 0.12
C ILE A 51 7.97 1.60 1.41
N GLU A 52 7.90 0.60 2.29
CA GLU A 52 7.26 0.72 3.60
C GLU A 52 7.87 1.87 4.43
N ILE A 53 9.19 1.90 4.54
CA ILE A 53 9.93 2.96 5.25
C ILE A 53 9.69 4.32 4.61
N ARG A 54 9.71 4.40 3.27
CA ARG A 54 9.48 5.63 2.51
C ARG A 54 8.09 6.20 2.79
N VAL A 55 7.06 5.35 2.88
CA VAL A 55 5.69 5.78 3.22
C VAL A 55 5.61 6.25 4.67
N LEU A 56 6.25 5.53 5.61
CA LEU A 56 6.24 5.92 7.02
C LEU A 56 6.91 7.28 7.23
N LYS A 57 8.15 7.43 6.77
CA LYS A 57 8.95 8.64 6.90
C LYS A 57 8.45 9.79 6.04
N GLY A 58 7.87 9.49 4.89
CA GLY A 58 7.36 10.49 3.98
C GLY A 58 5.99 11.01 4.42
N SER A 59 5.05 10.12 4.70
CA SER A 59 3.64 10.49 4.83
C SER A 59 3.08 10.26 6.23
N CYS A 60 3.45 9.16 6.91
CA CYS A 60 2.85 8.85 8.20
C CYS A 60 3.33 9.76 9.34
N VAL A 61 4.56 10.31 9.26
CA VAL A 61 5.09 11.26 10.25
C VAL A 61 4.26 12.55 10.37
N ASP A 62 3.70 13.01 9.24
CA ASP A 62 2.89 14.22 9.15
C ASP A 62 1.38 13.90 9.20
N CYS A 63 0.98 12.63 9.24
CA CYS A 63 -0.43 12.25 9.19
C CYS A 63 -1.14 12.48 10.54
N TYR A 64 -2.41 12.82 10.50
CA TYR A 64 -3.32 12.91 11.65
C TYR A 64 -3.26 11.68 12.57
N TYR A 65 -3.10 10.50 11.98
CA TYR A 65 -3.04 9.24 12.73
C TYR A 65 -1.66 8.91 13.30
N TYR A 66 -0.68 9.82 13.27
CA TYR A 66 0.59 9.62 13.96
C TYR A 66 0.34 9.31 15.45
N GLY A 67 0.86 8.18 15.93
CA GLY A 67 0.63 7.70 17.30
C GLY A 67 -0.69 6.98 17.53
N LYS A 68 -1.60 6.99 16.55
CA LYS A 68 -2.93 6.35 16.56
C LYS A 68 -2.98 5.15 15.60
N VAL A 69 -3.94 4.26 15.79
CA VAL A 69 -4.18 3.16 14.84
C VAL A 69 -4.96 3.71 13.64
N CYS A 70 -4.30 3.84 12.48
CA CYS A 70 -4.98 4.14 11.22
C CYS A 70 -5.53 2.86 10.56
N GLY A 71 -6.29 3.01 9.47
CA GLY A 71 -6.82 1.87 8.72
C GLY A 71 -5.76 0.88 8.21
N PHE A 72 -4.50 1.31 8.11
CA PHE A 72 -3.36 0.47 7.74
C PHE A 72 -2.44 0.13 8.93
N GLY A 73 -2.74 0.57 10.15
CA GLY A 73 -1.88 0.43 11.34
C GLY A 73 -0.59 1.26 11.33
N LYS A 74 -0.19 1.81 10.18
CA LYS A 74 1.06 2.56 9.95
C LYS A 74 1.24 3.79 10.84
N GLY A 75 0.17 4.45 11.27
CA GLY A 75 0.26 5.62 12.16
C GLY A 75 0.90 5.29 13.52
N LYS A 76 0.54 4.13 14.09
CA LYS A 76 1.11 3.64 15.34
C LYS A 76 2.53 3.14 15.13
N LEU A 77 2.77 2.38 14.07
CA LEU A 77 4.11 1.91 13.69
C LEU A 77 5.09 3.08 13.48
N CYS A 78 4.64 4.13 12.78
CA CYS A 78 5.43 5.31 12.52
C CYS A 78 5.89 6.01 13.80
N SER A 79 5.03 6.07 14.82
CA SER A 79 5.38 6.71 16.11
C SER A 79 6.45 5.98 16.91
N LEU A 80 6.67 4.69 16.61
CA LEU A 80 7.72 3.89 17.25
C LEU A 80 9.07 4.08 16.55
N LEU A 81 9.07 4.36 15.24
CA LEU A 81 10.28 4.40 14.42
C LEU A 81 10.77 5.83 14.11
N PHE A 82 9.86 6.80 14.09
CA PHE A 82 10.16 8.17 13.66
C PHE A 82 9.52 9.20 14.59
N LYS A 83 10.15 10.37 14.70
CA LYS A 83 9.60 11.53 15.40
C LYS A 83 8.41 12.12 14.63
N LYS A 84 7.49 12.74 15.35
CA LYS A 84 6.32 13.41 14.77
C LYS A 84 6.78 14.57 13.89
N GLY A 85 6.22 14.65 12.69
CA GLY A 85 6.39 15.79 11.81
C GLY A 85 5.29 16.85 12.00
N GLU A 86 5.03 17.62 10.96
CA GLU A 86 4.07 18.72 10.98
C GLU A 86 2.84 18.39 10.15
N PRO A 87 1.62 18.38 10.75
CA PRO A 87 0.40 18.03 10.03
C PRO A 87 0.10 18.86 8.78
N GLN A 88 0.54 20.12 8.75
CA GLN A 88 0.36 21.03 7.61
C GLN A 88 1.11 20.51 6.37
N LYS A 89 2.33 19.97 6.56
CA LYS A 89 3.15 19.38 5.48
C LYS A 89 2.46 18.21 4.79
N PHE A 90 1.55 17.51 5.46
CA PHE A 90 0.77 16.43 4.84
C PHE A 90 -0.21 16.98 3.80
N VAL A 91 -0.93 18.06 4.11
CA VAL A 91 -2.01 18.60 3.26
C VAL A 91 -1.44 19.36 2.05
N GLU A 92 -0.34 20.07 2.26
CA GLU A 92 0.39 20.83 1.25
C GLU A 92 1.15 19.93 0.26
N LYS A 93 1.30 18.64 0.59
CA LYS A 93 2.08 17.73 -0.21
C LYS A 93 1.49 17.56 -1.60
N GLU A 94 2.31 17.80 -2.62
CA GLU A 94 1.98 17.43 -3.98
C GLU A 94 2.35 15.98 -4.26
N VAL A 95 1.36 15.22 -4.71
CA VAL A 95 1.56 13.87 -5.19
C VAL A 95 1.79 13.94 -6.70
N SER A 96 2.95 13.47 -7.14
CA SER A 96 3.29 13.32 -8.55
C SER A 96 3.37 11.84 -8.93
N TRP A 97 3.21 11.53 -10.21
CA TRP A 97 3.32 10.15 -10.72
C TRP A 97 4.66 9.50 -10.34
N SER A 98 5.77 10.24 -10.38
CA SER A 98 7.09 9.76 -9.96
C SER A 98 7.15 9.35 -8.49
N LYS A 99 6.27 9.89 -7.64
CA LYS A 99 6.18 9.49 -6.24
C LYS A 99 5.36 8.21 -6.04
N ILE A 100 4.38 7.93 -6.89
CA ILE A 100 3.51 6.74 -6.80
C ILE A 100 4.08 5.55 -7.56
N LEU A 101 4.79 5.79 -8.66
CA LEU A 101 5.38 4.75 -9.50
C LEU A 101 6.13 3.66 -8.71
N PRO A 102 6.95 4.01 -7.69
CA PRO A 102 7.61 2.99 -6.88
C PRO A 102 6.64 2.06 -6.13
N ASP A 103 5.49 2.56 -5.69
CA ASP A 103 4.47 1.75 -5.01
C ASP A 103 3.83 0.73 -5.98
N PHE A 104 3.67 1.11 -7.26
CA PHE A 104 3.15 0.19 -8.28
C PHE A 104 4.18 -0.89 -8.69
N MET A 105 5.48 -0.60 -8.60
CA MET A 105 6.52 -1.60 -8.90
C MET A 105 6.45 -2.84 -8.00
N VAL A 106 5.87 -2.71 -6.80
CA VAL A 106 5.60 -3.83 -5.88
C VAL A 106 4.85 -4.96 -6.57
N PHE A 107 3.84 -4.65 -7.39
CA PHE A 107 3.08 -5.67 -8.11
C PHE A 107 3.59 -5.86 -9.54
N ILE A 108 4.06 -4.80 -10.21
CA ILE A 108 4.52 -4.89 -11.61
C ILE A 108 5.73 -5.82 -11.73
N LEU A 109 6.72 -5.71 -10.86
CA LEU A 109 7.94 -6.54 -10.90
C LEU A 109 7.61 -8.04 -10.85
N PRO A 110 6.87 -8.55 -9.84
CA PRO A 110 6.50 -9.96 -9.81
C PRO A 110 5.53 -10.37 -10.92
N THR A 111 4.63 -9.48 -11.38
CA THR A 111 3.78 -9.80 -12.54
C THR A 111 4.60 -10.03 -13.80
N VAL A 112 5.53 -9.12 -14.12
CA VAL A 112 6.43 -9.27 -15.28
C VAL A 112 7.31 -10.51 -15.11
N GLY A 113 7.88 -10.72 -13.92
CA GLY A 113 8.68 -11.91 -13.63
C GLY A 113 7.89 -13.20 -13.85
N GLY A 114 6.65 -13.28 -13.36
CA GLY A 114 5.80 -14.46 -13.55
C GLY A 114 5.42 -14.69 -15.01
N ILE A 115 5.14 -13.63 -15.78
CA ILE A 115 4.87 -13.76 -17.23
C ILE A 115 6.10 -14.31 -17.97
N ILE A 116 7.29 -13.77 -17.69
CA ILE A 116 8.55 -14.28 -18.27
C ILE A 116 8.74 -15.75 -17.91
N PHE A 117 8.45 -16.13 -16.65
CA PHE A 117 8.55 -17.50 -16.20
C PHE A 117 7.60 -18.42 -16.97
N LEU A 118 6.32 -18.03 -17.13
CA LEU A 118 5.32 -18.79 -17.88
C LEU A 118 5.66 -18.98 -19.36
N VAL A 119 6.30 -17.99 -19.99
CA VAL A 119 6.73 -18.08 -21.39
C VAL A 119 7.88 -19.06 -21.55
N ARG A 120 8.77 -19.16 -20.54
CA ARG A 120 9.90 -20.10 -20.56
C ARG A 120 9.48 -21.52 -20.19
N GLU A 121 8.69 -21.64 -19.13
CA GLU A 121 8.23 -22.91 -18.59
C GLU A 121 6.83 -22.73 -18.00
N PHE A 122 5.83 -23.25 -18.71
CA PHE A 122 4.45 -23.10 -18.31
C PHE A 122 4.17 -23.86 -17.01
N SER A 123 3.57 -23.17 -16.03
CA SER A 123 3.23 -23.75 -14.74
C SER A 123 1.90 -23.22 -14.22
N TRP A 124 0.95 -24.12 -13.96
CA TRP A 124 -0.33 -23.78 -13.35
C TRP A 124 -0.19 -23.12 -11.98
N LEU A 125 0.86 -23.47 -11.23
CA LEU A 125 1.15 -22.83 -9.95
C LEU A 125 1.47 -21.34 -10.13
N ILE A 126 2.29 -21.00 -11.13
CA ILE A 126 2.63 -19.59 -11.44
C ILE A 126 1.40 -18.83 -11.93
N VAL A 127 0.55 -19.47 -12.77
CA VAL A 127 -0.74 -18.89 -13.18
C VAL A 127 -1.62 -18.57 -11.97
N ALA A 128 -1.75 -19.51 -11.03
CA ALA A 128 -2.54 -19.32 -9.82
C ALA A 128 -1.97 -18.18 -8.96
N MET A 129 -0.65 -18.15 -8.74
CA MET A 129 0.01 -17.08 -7.97
C MET A 129 -0.17 -15.71 -8.61
N LEU A 130 -0.01 -15.59 -9.94
CA LEU A 130 -0.26 -14.33 -10.66
C LEU A 130 -1.71 -13.89 -10.55
N THR A 131 -2.65 -14.82 -10.70
CA THR A 131 -4.08 -14.53 -10.58
C THR A 131 -4.40 -13.98 -9.19
N ILE A 132 -3.92 -14.64 -8.13
CA ILE A 132 -4.10 -14.18 -6.75
C ILE A 132 -3.42 -12.82 -6.53
N LEU A 133 -2.19 -12.63 -7.03
CA LEU A 133 -1.46 -11.37 -6.94
C LEU A 133 -2.26 -10.21 -7.55
N LEU A 134 -2.82 -10.40 -8.75
CA LEU A 134 -3.63 -9.40 -9.43
C LEU A 134 -4.92 -9.10 -8.64
N ILE A 135 -5.63 -10.15 -8.19
CA ILE A 135 -6.84 -9.98 -7.38
C ILE A 135 -6.53 -9.19 -6.10
N LEU A 136 -5.48 -9.53 -5.37
CA LEU A 136 -5.10 -8.81 -4.15
C LEU A 136 -4.66 -7.37 -4.46
N SER A 137 -3.89 -7.17 -5.53
CA SER A 137 -3.34 -5.86 -5.91
C SER A 137 -4.43 -4.89 -6.35
N PHE A 138 -5.44 -5.36 -7.10
CA PHE A 138 -6.54 -4.53 -7.58
C PHE A 138 -7.75 -4.58 -6.65
N VAL A 139 -8.36 -5.75 -6.48
CA VAL A 139 -9.61 -5.91 -5.71
C VAL A 139 -9.34 -5.76 -4.22
N GLY A 140 -8.32 -6.44 -3.68
CA GLY A 140 -7.98 -6.37 -2.26
C GLY A 140 -7.70 -4.92 -1.81
N ASN A 141 -6.81 -4.23 -2.53
CA ASN A 141 -6.53 -2.82 -2.24
C ASN A 141 -7.74 -1.91 -2.49
N ALA A 142 -8.53 -2.12 -3.54
CA ALA A 142 -9.73 -1.30 -3.80
C ALA A 142 -10.76 -1.45 -2.68
N LEU A 143 -11.01 -2.66 -2.19
CA LEU A 143 -11.94 -2.91 -1.09
C LEU A 143 -11.41 -2.31 0.22
N ILE A 144 -10.15 -2.55 0.57
CA ILE A 144 -9.55 -1.99 1.78
C ILE A 144 -9.56 -0.47 1.72
N ARG A 145 -9.03 0.14 0.66
CA ARG A 145 -8.89 1.59 0.57
C ARG A 145 -10.25 2.26 0.37
N GLY A 146 -11.04 1.83 -0.60
CA GLY A 146 -12.30 2.47 -0.99
C GLY A 146 -13.42 2.25 0.01
N SER A 147 -13.60 1.02 0.50
CA SER A 147 -14.78 0.66 1.29
C SER A 147 -14.57 0.76 2.80
N VAL A 148 -13.32 0.60 3.28
CA VAL A 148 -13.05 0.40 4.71
C VAL A 148 -12.12 1.48 5.30
N ALA A 149 -10.97 1.75 4.69
CA ALA A 149 -9.97 2.65 5.26
C ALA A 149 -10.25 4.11 4.91
N CYS A 150 -10.24 4.49 3.62
CA CYS A 150 -10.36 5.89 3.22
C CYS A 150 -11.77 6.45 3.47
N LYS A 151 -12.82 5.61 3.41
CA LYS A 151 -14.20 6.03 3.67
C LYS A 151 -14.40 6.62 5.06
N TYR A 152 -13.72 6.08 6.07
CA TYR A 152 -13.86 6.48 7.48
C TYR A 152 -12.62 7.20 8.03
N CYS A 153 -11.75 7.68 7.14
CA CYS A 153 -10.47 8.30 7.48
C CYS A 153 -10.62 9.80 7.81
N LYS A 154 -10.24 10.21 9.02
CA LYS A 154 -10.28 11.61 9.45
C LYS A 154 -9.24 12.50 8.74
N GLN A 155 -8.10 11.94 8.34
CA GLN A 155 -7.12 12.67 7.50
C GLN A 155 -7.74 13.11 6.17
N ARG A 156 -8.71 12.35 5.64
CA ARG A 156 -9.41 12.70 4.40
C ARG A 156 -10.21 14.00 4.54
N GLU A 157 -10.88 14.18 5.68
CA GLU A 157 -11.67 15.40 5.98
C GLU A 157 -10.76 16.63 6.13
N ILE A 158 -9.56 16.45 6.70
CA ILE A 158 -8.57 17.53 6.86
C ILE A 158 -7.90 17.86 5.51
N GLY A 159 -7.66 16.84 4.69
CA GLY A 159 -7.05 16.95 3.38
C GLY A 159 -6.17 15.74 3.08
N CYS A 160 -6.49 15.03 2.00
CA CYS A 160 -5.68 13.92 1.50
C CYS A 160 -5.08 14.27 0.14
N PRO A 161 -3.73 14.34 0.01
CA PRO A 161 -3.07 14.58 -1.26
C PRO A 161 -3.46 13.60 -2.37
N ALA A 162 -3.78 12.35 -2.01
CA ALA A 162 -4.20 11.33 -2.97
C ALA A 162 -5.57 11.66 -3.59
N GLU A 163 -6.49 12.31 -2.87
CA GLU A 163 -7.77 12.70 -3.46
C GLU A 163 -7.60 13.70 -4.61
N LYS A 164 -6.62 14.60 -4.53
CA LYS A 164 -6.34 15.57 -5.61
C LYS A 164 -5.99 14.88 -6.93
N LEU A 165 -5.37 13.69 -6.87
CA LEU A 165 -5.04 12.90 -8.06
C LEU A 165 -6.25 12.17 -8.65
N PHE A 166 -7.13 11.64 -7.81
CA PHE A 166 -8.28 10.85 -8.28
C PHE A 166 -9.53 11.69 -8.57
N LYS A 167 -9.57 12.96 -8.14
CA LYS A 167 -10.71 13.86 -8.37
C LYS A 167 -10.63 14.61 -9.71
N LYS A 168 -9.58 14.38 -10.51
CA LYS A 168 -9.32 15.10 -11.76
C LYS A 168 -9.71 14.28 -12.99
N GLU A 169 -10.96 13.84 -13.06
CA GLU A 169 -11.60 13.30 -14.28
C GLU A 169 -13.13 13.37 -14.13
N GLY A 170 -13.64 14.61 -14.14
CA GLY A 170 -15.07 14.90 -14.09
C GLY A 170 -15.33 16.24 -14.78
N LYS A 171 -15.07 16.27 -16.08
CA LYS A 171 -15.79 17.12 -17.02
C LYS A 171 -16.62 16.20 -17.89
#